data_AF-A0A914QW86-F1
#
_entry.id   AF-A0A914QW86-F1
#
_cell.length_a   1.000
_cell.length_b   1.000
_cell.length_c   1.000
_cell.angle_alpha   90.00
_cell.angle_beta   90.00
_cell.angle_gamma   90.00
#
_symmetry.space_group_name_H-M   'P 1'
#
loop_
_entity.id
_entity.type
_entity.pdbx_description
1 polymer ?
#
loop_
_entity_poly.entity_id
_entity_poly.type
_entity_poly.pdbx_seq_one_letter_code
_entity_poly.pdbx_strand_id
1 'polypeptide(L)'
;MKNVAKAKIANEKELQKVALDRKKLDEEMKEYFRRENMSFKEKSDEAKDFHKIKNDKSFNMAFAGHTKTGKSSLINAIRGIKNYDAKAAKVGITETTRYSEKYSYSQHKNFTINLFDIPGSGTQTHESGKYYQ
;
A
#
# COMPACT_ATOMS: atom_id res chain seq x y z
N MET A 1 45.81 7.69 59.54
CA MET A 1 45.63 6.93 58.28
C MET A 1 44.19 6.93 57.73
N LYS A 2 43.13 7.08 58.54
CA LYS A 2 41.71 6.98 58.08
C LYS A 2 41.20 8.13 57.18
N ASN A 3 41.77 9.34 57.24
CA ASN A 3 41.27 10.50 56.48
C ASN A 3 41.71 10.54 55.01
N VAL A 4 42.88 9.99 54.67
CA VAL A 4 43.41 9.97 53.29
C VAL A 4 42.63 8.98 52.42
N ALA A 5 42.19 7.85 53.00
CA ALA A 5 41.39 6.84 52.29
C ALA A 5 39.98 7.35 51.93
N LYS A 6 39.32 8.12 52.83
CA LYS A 6 38.02 8.73 52.54
C LYS A 6 38.09 9.76 51.41
N ALA A 7 39.13 10.59 51.37
CA ALA A 7 39.32 11.61 50.34
C ALA A 7 39.55 10.98 48.95
N LYS A 8 40.33 9.90 48.87
CA LYS A 8 40.52 9.15 47.61
C LYS A 8 39.21 8.57 47.06
N ILE A 9 38.42 7.92 47.92
CA ILE A 9 37.14 7.31 47.54
C ILE A 9 36.12 8.36 47.09
N ALA A 10 36.11 9.53 47.75
CA ALA A 10 35.23 10.63 47.35
C ALA A 10 35.57 11.15 45.95
N ASN A 11 36.86 11.33 45.65
CA ASN A 11 37.33 11.82 44.36
C ASN A 11 37.06 10.80 43.21
N GLU A 12 37.22 9.50 43.47
CA GLU A 12 36.86 8.45 42.51
C GLU A 12 35.36 8.41 42.20
N LYS A 13 34.50 8.59 43.21
CA LYS A 13 33.04 8.65 43.01
C LYS A 13 32.64 9.87 42.17
N GLU A 14 33.30 11.00 42.36
CA GLU A 14 33.06 12.21 41.59
C GLU A 14 33.48 12.05 40.12
N LEU A 15 34.65 11.47 39.89
CA LEU A 15 35.14 11.11 38.54
C LEU A 15 34.21 10.13 37.81
N GLN A 16 33.67 9.13 38.52
CA GLN A 16 32.71 8.18 37.96
C GLN A 16 31.38 8.86 37.59
N LYS A 17 30.93 9.84 38.38
CA LYS A 17 29.71 10.59 38.10
C LYS A 17 29.84 11.44 36.84
N VAL A 18 30.95 12.17 36.69
CA VAL A 18 31.24 12.95 35.47
C VAL A 18 31.32 12.05 34.23
N ALA A 19 31.95 10.88 34.34
CA ALA A 19 32.02 9.92 33.23
C ALA A 19 30.64 9.37 32.87
N LEU A 20 29.77 9.15 33.85
CA LEU A 20 28.40 8.68 33.64
C LEU A 20 27.54 9.75 32.97
N ASP A 21 27.63 11.01 33.41
CA ASP A 21 26.87 12.12 32.85
C ASP A 21 27.27 12.39 31.39
N ARG A 22 28.56 12.28 31.06
CA ARG A 22 29.05 12.39 29.68
C ARG A 22 28.52 11.26 28.79
N LYS A 23 28.50 10.02 29.28
CA LYS A 23 27.91 8.89 28.54
C LYS A 23 26.41 9.06 28.30
N LYS A 24 25.67 9.57 29.29
CA LYS A 24 24.24 9.86 29.14
C LYS A 24 23.99 10.92 28.08
N LEU A 25 24.77 12.00 28.10
CA LEU A 25 24.68 13.05 27.10
C LEU A 25 24.95 12.52 25.67
N ASP A 26 25.96 11.66 25.51
CA ASP A 26 26.28 11.07 24.21
C ASP A 26 25.14 10.17 23.68
N GLU A 27 24.49 9.38 24.55
CA GLU A 27 23.35 8.56 24.16
C GLU A 27 22.10 9.40 23.85
N GLU A 28 21.80 10.44 24.63
CA GLU A 28 20.70 11.37 24.34
C GLU A 28 20.86 12.07 22.98
N MET A 29 22.09 12.49 22.67
CA MET A 29 22.39 13.11 21.38
C MET A 29 22.25 12.13 20.22
N LYS A 30 22.68 10.87 20.37
CA LYS A 30 22.46 9.82 19.35
C LYS A 30 20.98 9.56 19.13
N GLU A 31 20.20 9.49 20.21
CA GLU A 31 18.75 9.26 20.13
C GLU A 31 18.04 10.43 19.44
N TYR A 32 18.43 11.67 19.74
CA TYR A 32 17.95 12.88 19.07
C TYR A 32 18.21 12.82 17.56
N PHE A 33 19.45 12.57 17.15
CA PHE A 33 19.81 12.45 15.74
C PHE A 33 19.10 11.28 15.05
N ARG A 34 18.92 10.15 15.74
CA ARG A 34 18.16 9.01 15.20
C ARG A 34 16.71 9.41 14.94
N ARG A 35 16.05 10.07 15.89
CA ARG A 35 14.65 10.49 15.77
C ARG A 35 14.43 11.51 14.66
N GLU A 36 15.30 12.52 14.56
CA GLU A 36 15.22 13.53 13.48
C GLU A 36 15.42 12.89 12.10
N ASN A 37 16.40 12.01 11.96
CA ASN A 37 16.64 11.32 10.69
C ASN A 37 15.51 10.36 10.30
N MET A 38 14.88 9.69 11.28
CA MET A 38 13.70 8.86 11.04
C MET A 38 12.50 9.69 10.57
N SER A 39 12.19 10.80 11.26
CA SER A 39 11.13 11.74 10.87
C SER A 39 11.30 12.27 9.44
N PHE A 40 12.54 12.61 9.05
CA PHE A 40 12.84 13.05 7.70
C PHE A 40 12.62 11.95 6.65
N LYS A 41 13.09 10.72 6.93
CA LYS A 41 12.88 9.57 6.03
C LYS A 41 11.40 9.25 5.86
N GLU A 42 10.63 9.21 6.95
CA GLU A 42 9.19 8.96 6.94
C GLU A 42 8.46 9.96 6.05
N LYS A 43 8.72 11.26 6.22
CA LYS A 43 8.13 12.31 5.36
C LYS A 43 8.53 12.19 3.89
N SER A 44 9.79 11.81 3.63
CA SER A 44 10.28 11.57 2.27
C SER A 44 9.56 10.38 1.62
N ASP A 45 9.38 9.29 2.35
CA ASP A 45 8.76 8.07 1.82
C ASP A 45 7.25 8.26 1.65
N GLU A 46 6.59 8.96 2.57
CA GLU A 46 5.20 9.41 2.39
C GLU A 46 5.04 10.28 1.14
N ALA A 47 5.95 11.23 0.90
CA ALA A 47 5.92 12.08 -0.29
C ALA A 47 6.15 11.28 -1.58
N LYS A 48 7.02 10.26 -1.57
CA LYS A 48 7.24 9.37 -2.72
C LYS A 48 6.02 8.49 -3.00
N ASP A 49 5.38 7.95 -1.97
CA ASP A 49 4.16 7.16 -2.11
C ASP A 49 3.02 8.02 -2.65
N PHE A 50 2.84 9.24 -2.13
CA PHE A 50 1.90 10.22 -2.68
C PHE A 50 2.20 10.55 -4.15
N HIS A 51 3.48 10.70 -4.51
CA HIS A 51 3.91 10.95 -5.88
C HIS A 51 3.64 9.75 -6.79
N LYS A 52 3.83 8.51 -6.29
CA LYS A 52 3.51 7.28 -7.01
C LYS A 52 2.02 7.14 -7.26
N ILE A 53 1.18 7.44 -6.27
CA ILE A 53 -0.29 7.43 -6.42
C ILE A 53 -0.76 8.48 -7.44
N LYS A 54 -0.21 9.69 -7.41
CA LYS A 54 -0.56 10.74 -8.39
C LYS A 54 -0.07 10.44 -9.82
N ASN A 55 1.01 9.68 -9.97
CA ASN A 55 1.57 9.31 -11.26
C ASN A 55 1.11 7.95 -11.77
N ASP A 56 0.36 7.18 -10.98
CA ASP A 56 -0.38 6.04 -11.48
C ASP A 56 -1.53 6.56 -12.35
N LYS A 57 -1.23 6.80 -13.63
CA LYS A 57 -2.18 7.25 -14.64
C LYS A 57 -3.06 6.06 -15.06
N SER A 58 -3.56 5.29 -14.10
CA SER A 58 -4.51 4.23 -14.36
C SER A 58 -5.93 4.66 -14.02
N PHE A 59 -6.83 4.45 -14.97
CA PHE A 59 -8.26 4.69 -14.79
C PHE A 59 -8.97 3.37 -14.61
N ASN A 60 -9.54 3.14 -13.43
CA ASN A 60 -10.21 1.91 -13.06
C ASN A 60 -11.73 2.08 -13.21
N MET A 61 -12.37 1.24 -14.01
CA MET A 61 -13.83 1.23 -14.21
C MET A 61 -14.36 -0.18 -14.00
N ALA A 62 -15.38 -0.34 -13.17
CA ALA A 62 -15.99 -1.64 -12.89
C ALA A 62 -17.43 -1.70 -13.40
N PHE A 63 -17.81 -2.84 -13.97
CA PHE A 63 -19.14 -3.08 -14.53
C PHE A 63 -19.90 -4.07 -13.65
N ALA A 64 -20.93 -3.59 -12.96
CA ALA A 64 -21.81 -4.37 -12.12
C ALA A 64 -23.23 -4.47 -12.72
N GLY A 65 -23.94 -5.55 -12.41
CA GLY A 65 -25.31 -5.76 -12.86
C GLY A 65 -25.64 -7.24 -12.93
N HIS A 66 -26.90 -7.60 -13.16
CA HIS A 66 -27.35 -9.00 -13.16
C HIS A 66 -26.60 -9.87 -14.19
N THR A 67 -26.59 -11.19 -13.98
CA THR A 67 -26.06 -12.13 -14.97
C THR A 67 -26.83 -11.96 -16.30
N LYS A 68 -26.16 -12.19 -17.44
CA LYS A 68 -26.74 -12.09 -18.80
C LYS A 68 -27.19 -10.69 -19.26
N THR A 69 -26.86 -9.62 -18.54
CA THR A 69 -27.15 -8.24 -19.00
C THR A 69 -26.15 -7.69 -20.02
N GLY A 70 -25.12 -8.47 -20.38
CA GLY A 70 -24.14 -8.09 -21.41
C GLY A 70 -22.91 -7.33 -20.92
N LYS A 71 -22.58 -7.38 -19.61
CA LYS A 71 -21.40 -6.71 -19.02
C LYS A 71 -20.08 -7.08 -19.72
N SER A 72 -19.81 -8.37 -19.86
CA SER A 72 -18.59 -8.86 -20.51
C SER A 72 -18.54 -8.49 -22.00
N SER A 73 -19.70 -8.50 -22.68
CA SER A 73 -19.83 -8.02 -24.06
C SER A 73 -19.51 -6.53 -24.18
N LEU A 74 -19.96 -5.71 -23.21
CA LEU A 74 -19.64 -4.29 -23.15
C LEU A 74 -18.15 -4.04 -22.91
N ILE A 75 -17.52 -4.79 -22.00
CA ILE A 75 -16.06 -4.73 -21.77
C ILE A 75 -15.29 -5.05 -23.05
N ASN A 76 -15.69 -6.08 -23.79
CA ASN A 76 -15.07 -6.42 -25.07
C ASN A 76 -15.24 -5.33 -26.12
N ALA A 77 -16.44 -4.74 -26.21
CA ALA A 77 -16.72 -3.63 -27.12
C ALA A 77 -15.85 -2.40 -26.80
N ILE A 78 -15.71 -2.03 -25.51
CA ILE A 78 -14.83 -0.92 -25.07
C ILE A 78 -13.37 -1.20 -25.43
N ARG A 79 -12.93 -2.46 -25.33
CA ARG A 79 -11.58 -2.90 -25.72
C ARG A 79 -11.39 -3.05 -27.23
N GLY A 80 -12.45 -2.95 -28.03
CA GLY A 80 -12.41 -3.21 -29.48
C GLY A 80 -12.12 -4.66 -29.85
N ILE A 81 -12.39 -5.61 -28.95
CA ILE A 81 -12.10 -7.04 -29.12
C ILE A 81 -13.40 -7.78 -29.45
N LYS A 82 -13.32 -8.77 -30.35
CA LYS A 82 -14.47 -9.61 -30.68
C LYS A 82 -14.70 -10.64 -29.59
N ASN A 83 -15.96 -10.96 -29.28
CA ASN A 83 -16.33 -11.86 -28.18
C ASN A 83 -15.74 -13.29 -28.27
N TYR A 84 -15.29 -13.72 -29.44
CA TYR A 84 -14.69 -15.04 -29.69
C TYR A 84 -13.15 -15.01 -29.70
N ASP A 85 -12.54 -13.87 -29.41
CA ASP A 85 -11.09 -13.76 -29.27
C ASP A 85 -10.61 -14.47 -27.99
N ALA A 86 -9.44 -15.09 -28.02
CA ALA A 86 -8.85 -15.76 -26.87
C ALA A 86 -8.60 -14.82 -25.67
N LYS A 87 -8.47 -13.50 -25.92
CA LYS A 87 -8.28 -12.44 -24.91
C LYS A 87 -9.59 -11.72 -24.54
N ALA A 88 -10.71 -12.13 -25.11
CA ALA A 88 -12.02 -11.57 -24.81
C ALA A 88 -12.46 -11.94 -23.39
N ALA A 89 -13.17 -11.02 -22.75
CA ALA A 89 -13.95 -11.33 -21.58
C ALA A 89 -14.99 -12.38 -21.95
N LYS A 90 -15.03 -13.48 -21.20
CA LYS A 90 -15.87 -14.63 -21.54
C LYS A 90 -17.34 -14.23 -21.49
N VAL A 91 -18.02 -14.36 -22.62
CA VAL A 91 -19.47 -14.13 -22.74
C VAL A 91 -20.16 -15.49 -22.66
N GLY A 92 -21.11 -15.65 -21.73
CA GLY A 92 -21.81 -16.92 -21.53
C GLY A 92 -23.10 -16.79 -20.74
N ILE A 93 -23.96 -17.81 -20.87
CA ILE A 93 -25.26 -17.93 -20.19
C ILE A 93 -25.07 -18.34 -18.72
N THR A 94 -23.95 -18.97 -18.40
CA THR A 94 -23.57 -19.39 -17.04
C THR A 94 -22.54 -18.42 -16.47
N GLU A 95 -22.67 -18.02 -15.20
CA GLU A 95 -21.68 -17.23 -14.46
C GLU A 95 -20.27 -17.77 -14.73
N THR A 96 -19.49 -17.08 -15.57
CA THR A 96 -18.16 -17.55 -15.96
C THR A 96 -17.06 -16.97 -15.07
N THR A 97 -17.43 -16.04 -14.18
CA THR A 97 -16.52 -15.18 -13.42
C THR A 97 -16.89 -15.24 -11.93
N ARG A 98 -16.21 -16.10 -11.16
CA ARG A 98 -16.42 -16.24 -9.69
C ARG A 98 -15.68 -15.17 -8.87
N TYR A 99 -14.76 -14.44 -9.49
CA TYR A 99 -13.93 -13.39 -8.88
C TYR A 99 -13.83 -12.24 -9.88
N SER A 100 -13.81 -10.99 -9.41
CA SER A 100 -13.69 -9.82 -10.29
C SER A 100 -12.48 -9.96 -11.22
N GLU A 101 -12.70 -9.91 -12.54
CA GLU A 101 -11.64 -10.11 -13.53
C GLU A 101 -11.23 -8.77 -14.13
N LYS A 102 -9.92 -8.50 -14.15
CA LYS A 102 -9.35 -7.26 -14.66
C LYS A 102 -8.91 -7.41 -16.11
N TYR A 103 -9.44 -6.53 -16.96
CA TYR A 103 -9.07 -6.38 -18.35
C TYR A 103 -8.42 -5.02 -18.58
N SER A 104 -7.09 -5.00 -18.59
CA SER A 104 -6.32 -3.79 -18.88
C SER A 104 -6.22 -3.57 -20.39
N TYR A 105 -6.44 -2.33 -20.82
CA TYR A 105 -6.14 -1.88 -22.17
C TYR A 105 -5.56 -0.47 -22.14
N SER A 106 -4.62 -0.20 -23.04
CA SER A 106 -4.00 1.12 -23.17
C SER A 106 -4.26 1.62 -24.58
N GLN A 107 -5.03 2.72 -24.69
CA GLN A 107 -5.18 3.45 -25.96
C GLN A 107 -4.08 4.51 -26.13
N HIS A 108 -3.37 4.88 -25.06
CA HIS A 108 -2.35 5.92 -25.07
C HIS A 108 -1.15 5.54 -24.18
N LYS A 109 0.06 5.91 -24.60
CA LYS A 109 1.33 5.63 -23.87
C LYS A 109 1.37 6.17 -22.44
N ASN A 110 0.51 7.13 -22.12
CA ASN A 110 0.54 7.87 -20.88
C ASN A 110 -0.51 7.43 -19.86
N PHE A 111 -1.46 6.57 -20.21
CA PHE A 111 -2.45 6.09 -19.24
C PHE A 111 -2.96 4.68 -19.56
N THR A 112 -3.33 3.95 -18.52
CA THR A 112 -3.83 2.58 -18.60
C THR A 112 -5.29 2.56 -18.15
N ILE A 113 -6.19 2.01 -18.95
CA ILE A 113 -7.57 1.79 -18.50
C ILE A 113 -7.69 0.34 -18.02
N ASN A 114 -8.14 0.15 -16.79
CA ASN A 114 -8.45 -1.15 -16.22
C ASN A 114 -9.97 -1.30 -16.14
N LEU A 115 -10.51 -2.25 -16.91
CA LEU A 115 -11.93 -2.60 -16.86
C LEU A 115 -12.12 -3.84 -15.99
N PHE A 116 -12.99 -3.77 -15.00
CA PHE A 116 -13.29 -4.88 -14.10
C PHE A 116 -14.66 -5.46 -14.44
N ASP A 117 -14.69 -6.76 -14.77
CA ASP A 117 -15.93 -7.52 -14.90
C ASP A 117 -16.31 -8.08 -13.53
N ILE A 118 -17.38 -7.55 -12.95
CA ILE A 118 -17.87 -8.01 -11.64
C ILE A 118 -18.89 -9.14 -11.89
N PRO A 119 -18.86 -10.24 -11.10
CA PRO A 119 -19.91 -11.28 -11.12
C PRO A 119 -21.32 -10.68 -11.06
N GLY A 120 -22.30 -11.38 -11.63
CA GLY A 120 -23.66 -10.85 -11.69
C GLY A 120 -24.37 -10.88 -10.34
N SER A 121 -25.06 -9.79 -9.97
CA SER A 121 -25.98 -9.83 -8.82
C SER A 121 -27.19 -10.70 -9.18
N GLY A 122 -27.58 -11.66 -8.32
CA GLY A 122 -28.75 -12.52 -8.56
C GLY A 122 -28.46 -14.02 -8.71
N THR A 123 -27.25 -14.47 -8.37
CA THR A 123 -26.90 -15.90 -8.29
C THR A 123 -26.79 -16.38 -6.85
N GLN A 124 -27.15 -17.65 -6.59
CA GLN A 124 -27.14 -18.29 -5.25
C GLN A 124 -25.77 -18.27 -4.54
N THR A 125 -24.69 -17.87 -5.22
CA THR A 125 -23.31 -17.91 -4.68
C THR A 125 -22.81 -16.59 -4.09
N HIS A 126 -23.55 -15.47 -4.21
CA HIS A 126 -23.16 -14.19 -3.64
C HIS A 126 -24.30 -13.56 -2.86
N GLU A 127 -24.29 -13.73 -1.54
CA GLU A 127 -25.13 -12.94 -0.62
C GLU A 127 -24.90 -11.46 -0.89
N SER A 128 -25.96 -10.67 -0.98
CA SER A 128 -25.95 -9.25 -1.36
C SER A 128 -24.95 -8.40 -0.55
N GLY A 129 -24.65 -8.81 0.69
CA GLY A 129 -23.67 -8.16 1.56
C GLY A 129 -22.19 -8.29 1.14
N LYS A 130 -21.84 -9.25 0.28
CA LYS A 130 -20.46 -9.52 -0.18
C LYS A 130 -20.20 -9.09 -1.62
N TYR A 131 -21.19 -8.46 -2.27
CA TYR A 131 -21.14 -8.15 -3.69
C TYR A 131 -20.20 -6.96 -4.03
N TYR A 132 -19.97 -6.07 -3.06
CA TYR A 132 -19.10 -4.89 -3.21
C TYR A 132 -17.93 -4.86 -2.19
N GLN A 133 -17.71 -5.95 -1.45
CA GLN A 133 -16.63 -6.05 -0.46
C GLN A 133 -15.31 -6.52 -1.07
#